data_AF-A0A9E3B5N0-F1
#
_entry.id   AF-A0A9E3B5N0-F1
#
_cell.length_a   1.000
_cell.length_b   1.000
_cell.length_c   1.000
_cell.angle_alpha   90.00
_cell.angle_beta   90.00
_cell.angle_gamma   90.00
#
_symmetry.space_group_name_H-M   'P 1'
#
loop_
_entity.id
_entity.type
_entity.pdbx_description
1 polymer ?
#
loop_
_entity_poly.entity_id
_entity_poly.type
_entity_poly.pdbx_seq_one_letter_code
_entity_poly.pdbx_strand_id
1 'polypeptide(L)'
;MQDEKPPASADAAAWARWAGDASRRRRWMQALERWSQCIVQFGARPYWLAQRAHALRHLDRLDEAEALFEALALDRPANHVGLEGLAQIAADRGAHEQALALLDKCLATYADGPIRSWNRQRAQALLNLGRIDEAQAVALPLLEDPDANVDDKLLYVRVARQASIGRPDREARRRELARLVSGHLLPELPGIGLQLLSTVASVAETREALRAAERKAFTEDEIEGCMMVLPRVMPRASCGASWERLYVRAREIDAPELELRLLLALERHGEFVARFDALQEALRPAPRFALLRGLRNRLARPRREVFAEEKVFGIGLSRTGTTSLSDALEILGFDSAHWVNPLTYQLLSDTDFFLFGAATDCCVSPEFEKLHYQYPNARFVLTRRPLESWLASFARHHEKHSGTGVLEGLRALFDGPDNPFMFHHAALEYGLYLNAPSLAEAWRQFEARVRHFFADKPGKLLELDVFAGQGWNELCGFLGRPVPSKAFPRLNAAPP
;
A
#
# COMPACT_ATOMS: atom_id res chain seq x y z
N MET A 1 21.86 15.55 13.23
CA MET A 1 21.22 15.06 14.46
C MET A 1 22.32 14.59 15.39
N GLN A 2 22.46 15.19 16.58
CA GLN A 2 23.51 14.80 17.53
C GLN A 2 23.20 13.42 18.12
N ASP A 3 24.14 12.48 18.02
CA ASP A 3 24.09 11.23 18.79
C ASP A 3 24.24 11.58 20.27
N GLU A 4 23.16 11.43 21.03
CA GLU A 4 23.21 11.57 22.49
C GLU A 4 24.18 10.56 23.06
N LYS A 5 25.24 11.07 23.71
CA LYS A 5 26.24 10.28 24.42
C LYS A 5 25.57 9.38 25.48
N PRO A 6 26.16 8.21 25.79
CA PRO A 6 25.67 7.35 26.86
C PRO A 6 25.62 8.11 28.19
N PRO A 7 24.73 7.71 29.12
CA PRO A 7 24.63 8.34 30.44
C PRO A 7 25.98 8.28 31.17
N ALA A 8 26.39 9.39 31.77
CA ALA A 8 27.61 9.45 32.59
C ALA A 8 27.50 8.63 33.90
N SER A 9 26.29 8.20 34.27
CA SER A 9 26.06 7.39 35.47
C SER A 9 26.38 5.91 35.23
N ALA A 10 26.88 5.23 36.27
CA ALA A 10 27.03 3.77 36.30
C ALA A 10 25.70 3.04 36.62
N ASP A 11 24.56 3.73 36.48
CA ASP A 11 23.24 3.17 36.77
C ASP A 11 22.68 2.44 35.55
N ALA A 12 22.57 1.12 35.63
CA ALA A 12 22.01 0.28 34.58
C ALA A 12 20.57 0.68 34.19
N ALA A 13 19.77 1.24 35.12
CA ALA A 13 18.42 1.69 34.80
C ALA A 13 18.44 2.96 33.93
N ALA A 14 19.36 3.89 34.17
CA ALA A 14 19.58 5.06 33.33
C ALA A 14 19.99 4.67 31.90
N TRP A 15 20.89 3.69 31.77
CA TRP A 15 21.30 3.14 30.48
C TRP A 15 20.16 2.43 29.74
N ALA A 16 19.34 1.64 30.45
CA ALA A 16 18.16 1.02 29.87
C ALA A 16 17.12 2.07 29.39
N ARG A 17 16.93 3.17 30.12
CA ARG A 17 16.06 4.27 29.68
C ARG A 17 16.59 4.95 28.41
N TRP A 18 17.90 5.16 28.32
CA TRP A 18 18.58 5.77 27.18
C TRP A 18 18.55 4.89 25.91
N ALA A 19 18.80 3.58 26.04
CA ALA A 19 18.66 2.64 24.94
C ALA A 19 17.18 2.43 24.54
N GLY A 20 16.29 2.38 25.53
CA GLY A 20 14.85 2.28 25.34
C GLY A 20 14.25 3.49 24.63
N ASP A 21 14.82 4.69 24.80
CA ASP A 21 14.37 5.89 24.06
C ASP A 21 14.55 5.73 22.54
N ALA A 22 15.72 5.26 22.11
CA ALA A 22 15.97 4.98 20.69
C ALA A 22 14.98 3.94 20.14
N SER A 23 14.64 2.92 20.94
CA SER A 23 13.63 1.91 20.56
C SER A 23 12.23 2.52 20.45
N ARG A 24 11.80 3.33 21.42
CA ARG A 24 10.49 4.02 21.40
C ARG A 24 10.36 4.97 20.22
N ARG A 25 11.46 5.65 19.87
CA ARG A 25 11.56 6.53 18.69
C ARG A 25 11.79 5.78 17.38
N ARG A 26 11.76 4.43 17.39
CA ARG A 26 11.95 3.55 16.23
C ARG A 26 13.27 3.79 15.47
N ARG A 27 14.30 4.28 16.17
CA ARG A 27 15.65 4.47 15.62
C ARG A 27 16.42 3.16 15.76
N TRP A 28 16.04 2.16 14.99
CA TRP A 28 16.44 0.76 15.23
C TRP A 28 17.95 0.52 15.19
N MET A 29 18.67 1.20 14.29
CA MET A 29 20.14 1.12 14.24
C MET A 29 20.78 1.68 15.51
N GLN A 30 20.32 2.85 15.99
CA GLN A 30 20.77 3.41 17.26
C GLN A 30 20.35 2.53 18.43
N ALA A 31 19.12 2.01 18.44
CA ALA A 31 18.64 1.12 19.49
C ALA A 31 19.51 -0.13 19.60
N LEU A 32 19.85 -0.75 18.47
CA LEU A 32 20.75 -1.91 18.42
C LEU A 32 22.11 -1.59 19.03
N GLU A 33 22.72 -0.46 18.65
CA GLU A 33 24.00 -0.03 19.19
C GLU A 33 23.92 0.22 20.70
N ARG A 34 22.93 1.01 21.15
CA ARG A 34 22.76 1.37 22.56
C ARG A 34 22.51 0.15 23.45
N TRP A 35 21.65 -0.78 23.04
CA TRP A 35 21.42 -2.02 23.79
C TRP A 35 22.66 -2.90 23.82
N SER A 36 23.44 -2.94 22.73
CA SER A 36 24.71 -3.66 22.69
C SER A 36 25.73 -3.06 23.67
N GLN A 37 25.82 -1.72 23.75
CA GLN A 37 26.67 -1.05 24.73
C GLN A 37 26.23 -1.32 26.17
N CYS A 38 24.92 -1.34 26.45
CA CYS A 38 24.41 -1.74 27.76
C CYS A 38 24.90 -3.15 28.14
N ILE A 39 24.77 -4.12 27.23
CA ILE A 39 25.18 -5.51 27.44
C ILE A 39 26.70 -5.62 27.67
N VAL A 40 27.51 -4.90 26.91
CA VAL A 40 28.97 -4.86 27.08
C VAL A 40 29.35 -4.28 28.44
N GLN A 41 28.69 -3.20 28.87
CA GLN A 41 29.04 -2.48 30.09
C GLN A 41 28.58 -3.18 31.37
N PHE A 42 27.39 -3.79 31.39
CA PHE A 42 26.81 -4.36 32.62
C PHE A 42 26.46 -5.85 32.52
N GLY A 43 26.89 -6.52 31.45
CA GLY A 43 26.59 -7.92 31.18
C GLY A 43 25.22 -8.15 30.54
N ALA A 44 25.03 -9.35 30.00
CA ALA A 44 23.79 -9.76 29.36
C ALA A 44 22.65 -9.91 30.37
N ARG A 45 21.50 -9.30 30.06
CA ARG A 45 20.26 -9.40 30.85
C ARG A 45 19.13 -9.84 29.92
N PRO A 46 18.19 -10.69 30.36
CA PRO A 46 17.13 -11.21 29.49
C PRO A 46 16.36 -10.11 28.77
N TYR A 47 15.95 -9.07 29.51
CA TYR A 47 15.27 -7.91 28.93
C TYR A 47 16.11 -7.22 27.86
N TRP A 48 17.41 -6.99 28.10
CA TRP A 48 18.26 -6.28 27.13
C TRP A 48 18.58 -7.12 25.90
N LEU A 49 18.76 -8.43 26.05
CA LEU A 49 18.90 -9.36 24.94
C LEU A 49 17.64 -9.36 24.07
N ALA A 50 16.45 -9.37 24.69
CA ALA A 50 15.19 -9.28 23.96
C ALA A 50 15.07 -7.94 23.21
N GLN A 51 15.38 -6.81 23.86
CA GLN A 51 15.34 -5.50 23.20
C GLN A 51 16.35 -5.39 22.04
N ARG A 52 17.54 -5.99 22.18
CA ARG A 52 18.53 -6.09 21.10
C ARG A 52 18.01 -6.96 19.95
N ALA A 53 17.38 -8.10 20.24
CA ALA A 53 16.78 -8.99 19.25
C ALA A 53 15.63 -8.29 18.49
N HIS A 54 14.76 -7.55 19.18
CA HIS A 54 13.73 -6.73 18.53
C HIS A 54 14.33 -5.65 17.61
N ALA A 55 15.42 -5.00 18.00
CA ALA A 55 16.10 -4.03 17.15
C ALA A 55 16.70 -4.69 15.88
N LEU A 56 17.29 -5.88 16.00
CA LEU A 56 17.77 -6.68 14.86
C LEU A 56 16.64 -7.08 13.93
N ARG A 57 15.52 -7.56 14.49
CA ARG A 57 14.31 -7.90 13.74
C ARG A 57 13.80 -6.72 12.90
N HIS A 58 13.68 -5.53 13.49
CA HIS A 58 13.26 -4.32 12.76
C HIS A 58 14.27 -3.81 11.74
N LEU A 59 15.51 -4.29 11.77
CA LEU A 59 16.55 -4.04 10.77
C LEU A 59 16.65 -5.15 9.73
N ASP A 60 15.69 -6.10 9.71
CA ASP A 60 15.66 -7.27 8.82
C ASP A 60 16.86 -8.21 8.98
N ARG A 61 17.53 -8.16 10.14
CA ARG A 61 18.63 -9.08 10.51
C ARG A 61 18.07 -10.28 11.28
N LEU A 62 17.20 -11.03 10.61
CA LEU A 62 16.33 -12.02 11.25
C LEU A 62 17.10 -13.20 11.88
N ASP A 63 18.17 -13.68 11.24
CA ASP A 63 18.97 -14.80 11.75
C ASP A 63 19.64 -14.48 13.09
N GLU A 64 20.18 -13.26 13.22
CA GLU A 64 20.80 -12.81 14.47
C GLU A 64 19.77 -12.57 15.57
N ALA A 65 18.56 -12.09 15.21
CA ALA A 65 17.47 -11.93 16.14
C ALA A 65 16.96 -13.29 16.64
N GLU A 66 16.81 -14.26 15.74
CA GLU A 66 16.38 -15.63 16.04
C GLU A 66 17.32 -16.30 17.05
N ALA A 67 18.63 -16.28 16.78
CA ALA A 67 19.62 -16.88 17.69
C ALA A 67 19.54 -16.32 19.12
N LEU A 68 19.26 -15.03 19.28
CA LEU A 68 19.05 -14.42 20.59
C LEU A 68 17.74 -14.88 21.25
N PHE A 69 16.66 -15.01 20.49
CA PHE A 69 15.38 -15.50 21.02
C PHE A 69 15.42 -16.99 21.36
N GLU A 70 16.13 -17.81 20.59
CA GLU A 70 16.38 -19.23 20.90
C GLU A 70 17.14 -19.38 22.22
N ALA A 71 18.22 -18.63 22.38
CA ALA A 71 18.99 -18.61 23.63
C ALA A 71 18.11 -18.18 24.82
N LEU A 72 17.28 -17.15 24.65
CA LEU A 72 16.35 -16.70 25.69
C LEU A 72 15.31 -17.78 26.04
N ALA A 73 14.77 -18.47 25.05
CA ALA A 73 13.79 -19.54 25.25
C ALA A 73 14.39 -20.76 25.97
N LEU A 74 15.66 -21.08 25.69
CA LEU A 74 16.39 -22.18 26.32
C LEU A 74 16.80 -21.85 27.76
N ASP A 75 17.41 -20.68 27.97
CA ASP A 75 17.95 -20.29 29.28
C ASP A 75 16.84 -19.96 30.28
N ARG A 76 15.67 -19.51 29.80
CA ARG A 76 14.55 -19.03 30.63
C ARG A 76 13.22 -19.60 30.14
N PRO A 77 12.98 -20.91 30.27
CA PRO A 77 11.77 -21.57 29.77
C PRO A 77 10.48 -21.15 30.49
N ALA A 78 10.58 -20.46 31.64
CA ALA A 78 9.43 -19.88 32.34
C ALA A 78 9.03 -18.49 31.81
N ASN A 79 9.82 -17.88 30.91
CA ASN A 79 9.56 -16.57 30.35
C ASN A 79 9.16 -16.68 28.86
N HIS A 80 8.00 -16.14 28.52
CA HIS A 80 7.45 -16.22 27.16
C HIS A 80 8.26 -15.47 26.10
N VAL A 81 9.07 -14.47 26.47
CA VAL A 81 9.68 -13.51 25.54
C VAL A 81 10.52 -14.19 24.45
N GLY A 82 11.25 -15.26 24.80
CA GLY A 82 12.01 -16.04 23.81
C GLY A 82 11.10 -16.70 22.79
N LEU A 83 10.10 -17.46 23.26
CA LEU A 83 9.18 -18.19 22.39
C LEU A 83 8.29 -17.27 21.54
N GLU A 84 7.82 -16.16 22.13
CA GLU A 84 7.08 -15.12 21.41
C GLU A 84 7.96 -14.46 20.33
N GLY A 85 9.22 -14.16 20.63
CA GLY A 85 10.17 -13.61 19.67
C GLY A 85 10.39 -14.55 18.48
N LEU A 86 10.49 -15.86 18.73
CA LEU A 86 10.57 -16.87 17.65
C LEU A 86 9.30 -16.89 16.79
N ALA A 87 8.12 -16.79 17.40
CA ALA A 87 6.86 -16.71 16.64
C ALA A 87 6.82 -15.48 15.73
N GLN A 88 7.31 -14.34 16.23
CA GLN A 88 7.41 -13.10 15.47
C GLN A 88 8.40 -13.21 14.30
N ILE A 89 9.57 -13.84 14.50
CA ILE A 89 10.54 -14.09 13.42
C ILE A 89 9.95 -15.04 12.36
N ALA A 90 9.30 -16.12 12.78
CA ALA A 90 8.63 -17.03 11.85
C ALA A 90 7.56 -16.29 11.02
N ALA A 91 6.79 -15.39 11.64
CA ALA A 91 5.82 -14.58 10.93
C ALA A 91 6.47 -13.62 9.91
N ASP A 92 7.57 -12.96 10.27
CA ASP A 92 8.31 -12.04 9.39
C ASP A 92 8.92 -12.76 8.18
N ARG A 93 9.35 -14.02 8.36
CA ARG A 93 9.82 -14.89 7.25
C ARG A 93 8.68 -15.47 6.40
N GLY A 94 7.42 -15.21 6.74
CA GLY A 94 6.25 -15.79 6.05
C GLY A 94 5.94 -17.24 6.45
N ALA A 95 6.63 -17.81 7.43
CA ALA A 95 6.40 -19.16 7.95
C ALA A 95 5.20 -19.18 8.91
N HIS A 96 4.01 -18.89 8.39
CA HIS A 96 2.82 -18.63 9.21
C HIS A 96 2.29 -19.85 9.99
N GLU A 97 2.44 -21.09 9.48
CA GLU A 97 2.12 -22.31 10.26
C GLU A 97 3.03 -22.46 11.47
N GLN A 98 4.33 -22.21 11.31
CA GLN A 98 5.29 -22.27 12.41
C GLN A 98 5.01 -21.18 13.43
N ALA A 99 4.72 -19.95 12.98
CA ALA A 99 4.33 -18.86 13.86
C ALA A 99 3.07 -19.21 14.69
N LEU A 100 2.05 -19.80 14.05
CA LEU A 100 0.83 -20.24 14.72
C LEU A 100 1.13 -21.31 15.78
N ALA A 101 1.91 -22.34 15.46
CA ALA A 101 2.28 -23.39 16.40
C ALA A 101 3.08 -22.86 17.62
N LEU A 102 3.98 -21.90 17.39
CA LEU A 102 4.73 -21.24 18.48
C LEU A 102 3.81 -20.41 19.38
N LEU A 103 2.82 -19.70 18.81
CA LEU A 103 1.83 -18.93 19.57
C LEU A 103 0.87 -19.84 20.36
N ASP A 104 0.46 -20.97 19.79
CA ASP A 104 -0.34 -21.98 20.50
C ASP A 104 0.45 -22.54 21.69
N LYS A 105 1.76 -22.79 21.50
CA LYS A 105 2.66 -23.18 22.60
C LYS A 105 2.80 -22.08 23.65
N CYS A 106 2.87 -20.80 23.26
CA CYS A 106 2.85 -19.69 24.21
C CYS A 106 1.59 -19.71 25.08
N LEU A 107 0.41 -19.82 24.46
CA LEU A 107 -0.88 -19.86 25.16
C LEU A 107 -1.00 -21.08 26.10
N ALA A 108 -0.49 -22.24 25.68
CA ALA A 108 -0.53 -23.45 26.49
C ALA A 108 0.45 -23.42 27.68
N THR A 109 1.58 -22.72 27.54
CA THR A 109 2.66 -22.73 28.54
C THR A 109 2.56 -21.58 29.53
N TYR A 110 2.10 -20.41 29.10
CA TYR A 110 2.19 -19.16 29.86
C TYR A 110 0.82 -18.53 30.06
N ALA A 111 0.10 -18.95 31.11
CA ALA A 111 -1.24 -18.44 31.42
C ALA A 111 -1.27 -16.94 31.74
N ASP A 112 -0.19 -16.38 32.31
CA ASP A 112 -0.09 -14.95 32.68
C ASP A 112 0.54 -14.08 31.58
N GLY A 113 0.76 -14.64 30.38
CA GLY A 113 1.36 -13.91 29.27
C GLY A 113 0.41 -12.92 28.59
N PRO A 114 0.88 -12.17 27.58
CA PRO A 114 0.07 -11.24 26.80
C PRO A 114 -0.90 -11.97 25.83
N ILE A 115 -1.86 -12.73 26.38
CA ILE A 115 -2.83 -13.58 25.65
C ILE A 115 -3.49 -12.83 24.49
N ARG A 116 -3.92 -11.60 24.74
CA ARG A 116 -4.56 -10.73 23.73
C ARG A 116 -3.64 -10.43 22.54
N SER A 117 -2.37 -10.10 22.80
CA SER A 117 -1.36 -9.89 21.75
C SER A 117 -1.13 -11.17 20.94
N TRP A 118 -1.05 -12.32 21.60
CA TRP A 118 -0.87 -13.59 20.93
C TRP A 118 -2.07 -13.97 20.08
N ASN A 119 -3.29 -13.82 20.58
CA ASN A 119 -4.49 -14.07 19.79
C ASN A 119 -4.59 -13.13 18.57
N ARG A 120 -4.16 -11.88 18.69
CA ARG A 120 -4.04 -10.98 17.53
C ARG A 120 -3.04 -11.51 16.50
N GLN A 121 -1.84 -11.94 16.94
CA GLN A 121 -0.83 -12.53 16.06
C GLN A 121 -1.33 -13.84 15.41
N ARG A 122 -2.07 -14.68 16.16
CA ARG A 122 -2.69 -15.92 15.67
C ARG A 122 -3.75 -15.63 14.61
N ALA A 123 -4.68 -14.72 14.87
CA ALA A 123 -5.69 -14.32 13.90
C ALA A 123 -5.05 -13.76 12.60
N GLN A 124 -3.96 -13.00 12.71
CA GLN A 124 -3.23 -12.50 11.55
C GLN A 124 -2.48 -13.63 10.80
N ALA A 125 -1.89 -14.60 11.50
CA ALA A 125 -1.26 -15.77 10.89
C ALA A 125 -2.29 -16.66 10.16
N LEU A 126 -3.42 -16.96 10.80
CA LEU A 126 -4.55 -17.70 10.22
C LEU A 126 -5.10 -17.00 8.97
N LEU A 127 -5.24 -15.66 9.02
CA LEU A 127 -5.65 -14.87 7.87
C LEU A 127 -4.67 -15.01 6.70
N ASN A 128 -3.36 -14.99 6.95
CA ASN A 128 -2.33 -15.15 5.92
C ASN A 128 -2.28 -16.57 5.35
N LEU A 129 -2.63 -17.58 6.15
CA LEU A 129 -2.79 -18.97 5.72
C LEU A 129 -4.08 -19.23 4.93
N GLY A 130 -4.99 -18.24 4.86
CA GLY A 130 -6.31 -18.40 4.24
C GLY A 130 -7.31 -19.20 5.09
N ARG A 131 -7.00 -19.46 6.37
CA ARG A 131 -7.88 -20.13 7.35
C ARG A 131 -8.85 -19.11 7.94
N ILE A 132 -9.71 -18.56 7.08
CA ILE A 132 -10.49 -17.34 7.36
C ILE A 132 -11.50 -17.50 8.50
N ASP A 133 -12.22 -18.63 8.55
CA ASP A 133 -13.23 -18.88 9.59
C ASP A 133 -12.58 -19.00 10.97
N GLU A 134 -11.43 -19.67 11.06
CA GLU A 134 -10.64 -19.77 12.29
C GLU A 134 -10.07 -18.41 12.70
N ALA A 135 -9.57 -17.62 11.73
CA ALA A 135 -9.11 -16.26 11.99
C ALA A 135 -10.25 -15.41 12.59
N GLN A 136 -11.47 -15.53 12.06
CA GLN A 136 -12.63 -14.79 12.58
C GLN A 136 -12.99 -15.24 14.00
N ALA A 137 -12.98 -16.54 14.28
CA ALA A 137 -13.25 -17.07 15.61
C ALA A 137 -12.23 -16.57 16.65
N VAL A 138 -10.95 -16.45 16.28
CA VAL A 138 -9.90 -15.91 17.17
C VAL A 138 -10.00 -14.38 17.31
N ALA A 139 -10.41 -13.67 16.27
CA ALA A 139 -10.49 -12.21 16.27
C ALA A 139 -11.73 -11.66 16.99
N LEU A 140 -12.86 -12.37 16.99
CA LEU A 140 -14.12 -11.90 17.58
C LEU A 140 -13.99 -11.59 19.09
N PRO A 141 -13.41 -12.47 19.94
CA PRO A 141 -13.23 -12.15 21.36
C PRO A 141 -12.34 -10.93 21.62
N LEU A 142 -11.43 -10.60 20.70
CA LEU A 142 -10.57 -9.41 20.83
C LEU A 142 -11.35 -8.10 20.71
N LEU A 143 -12.51 -8.13 20.05
CA LEU A 143 -13.41 -6.99 19.94
C LEU A 143 -14.33 -6.87 21.16
N GLU A 144 -14.76 -8.00 21.71
CA GLU A 144 -15.65 -8.06 22.89
C GLU A 144 -14.93 -7.71 24.20
N ASP A 145 -13.60 -7.75 24.19
CA ASP A 145 -12.74 -7.31 25.29
C ASP A 145 -12.97 -5.80 25.59
N PRO A 146 -13.33 -5.42 26.83
CA PRO A 146 -13.46 -4.01 27.23
C PRO A 146 -12.19 -3.18 26.97
N ASP A 147 -11.02 -3.81 26.97
CA ASP A 147 -9.72 -3.19 26.70
C ASP A 147 -9.32 -3.30 25.21
N ALA A 148 -10.26 -3.60 24.30
CA ALA A 148 -10.04 -3.64 22.86
C ALA A 148 -9.51 -2.29 22.35
N ASN A 149 -8.34 -2.35 21.72
CA ASN A 149 -7.64 -1.19 21.20
C ASN A 149 -7.86 -1.13 19.70
N VAL A 150 -7.44 -0.01 19.12
CA VAL A 150 -7.58 0.27 17.69
C VAL A 150 -7.09 -0.89 16.82
N ASP A 151 -5.94 -1.50 17.12
CA ASP A 151 -5.38 -2.54 16.27
C ASP A 151 -6.25 -3.81 16.24
N ASP A 152 -6.89 -4.16 17.36
CA ASP A 152 -7.79 -5.32 17.43
C ASP A 152 -9.04 -5.05 16.61
N LYS A 153 -9.62 -3.85 16.74
CA LYS A 153 -10.77 -3.41 15.94
C LYS A 153 -10.43 -3.44 14.44
N LEU A 154 -9.25 -2.93 14.05
CA LEU A 154 -8.78 -2.94 12.67
C LEU A 154 -8.56 -4.37 12.14
N LEU A 155 -7.95 -5.25 12.93
CA LEU A 155 -7.76 -6.65 12.56
C LEU A 155 -9.10 -7.36 12.40
N TYR A 156 -10.02 -7.18 13.35
CA TYR A 156 -11.35 -7.77 13.27
C TYR A 156 -12.09 -7.36 12.00
N VAL A 157 -12.14 -6.05 11.69
CA VAL A 157 -12.79 -5.57 10.45
C VAL A 157 -12.17 -6.19 9.21
N ARG A 158 -10.84 -6.30 9.14
CA ARG A 158 -10.14 -6.94 8.01
C ARG A 158 -10.51 -8.42 7.88
N VAL A 159 -10.47 -9.17 8.98
CA VAL A 159 -10.78 -10.60 9.03
C VAL A 159 -12.25 -10.85 8.68
N ALA A 160 -13.18 -10.15 9.33
CA ALA A 160 -14.61 -10.30 9.12
C ALA A 160 -15.05 -9.89 7.70
N ARG A 161 -14.42 -8.85 7.12
CA ARG A 161 -14.62 -8.50 5.71
C ARG A 161 -14.22 -9.66 4.81
N GLN A 162 -13.05 -10.27 5.03
CA GLN A 162 -12.60 -11.41 4.23
C GLN A 162 -13.50 -12.63 4.41
N ALA A 163 -13.95 -12.91 5.64
CA ALA A 163 -14.86 -14.02 5.95
C ALA A 163 -16.25 -13.88 5.32
N SER A 164 -16.66 -12.65 4.99
CA SER A 164 -17.93 -12.38 4.33
C SER A 164 -17.95 -12.72 2.83
N ILE A 165 -16.78 -12.87 2.21
CA ILE A 165 -16.66 -13.11 0.77
C ILE A 165 -17.24 -14.48 0.41
N GLY A 166 -18.04 -14.55 -0.67
CA GLY A 166 -18.70 -15.79 -1.12
C GLY A 166 -19.83 -16.30 -0.22
N ARG A 167 -20.19 -15.61 0.88
CA ARG A 167 -21.28 -16.01 1.77
C ARG A 167 -22.64 -15.47 1.29
N PRO A 168 -23.75 -16.24 1.40
CA PRO A 168 -25.09 -15.76 1.03
C PRO A 168 -25.57 -14.53 1.83
N ASP A 169 -25.13 -14.41 3.09
CA ASP A 169 -25.48 -13.32 4.01
C ASP A 169 -24.48 -12.14 3.97
N ARG A 170 -23.60 -12.08 2.96
CA ARG A 170 -22.52 -11.09 2.84
C ARG A 170 -23.00 -9.65 3.06
N GLU A 171 -24.14 -9.27 2.49
CA GLU A 171 -24.65 -7.90 2.58
C GLU A 171 -25.15 -7.55 4.00
N ALA A 172 -25.66 -8.53 4.74
CA ALA A 172 -26.00 -8.35 6.16
C ALA A 172 -24.72 -8.14 6.99
N ARG A 173 -23.69 -8.97 6.77
CA ARG A 173 -22.38 -8.85 7.44
C ARG A 173 -21.69 -7.52 7.12
N ARG A 174 -21.73 -7.06 5.87
CA ARG A 174 -21.17 -5.77 5.46
C ARG A 174 -21.83 -4.60 6.19
N ARG A 175 -23.15 -4.60 6.31
CA ARG A 175 -23.90 -3.58 7.07
C ARG A 175 -23.54 -3.59 8.55
N GLU A 176 -23.37 -4.76 9.15
CA GLU A 176 -22.90 -4.86 10.54
C GLU A 176 -21.48 -4.29 10.71
N LEU A 177 -20.55 -4.63 9.80
CA LEU A 177 -19.20 -4.07 9.80
C LEU A 177 -19.19 -2.55 9.58
N ALA A 178 -20.05 -2.04 8.69
CA ALA A 178 -20.19 -0.60 8.47
C ALA A 178 -20.63 0.13 9.75
N ARG A 179 -21.56 -0.46 10.53
CA ARG A 179 -21.97 0.11 11.83
C ARG A 179 -20.83 0.11 12.84
N LEU A 180 -20.07 -0.98 12.93
CA LEU A 180 -18.91 -1.07 13.82
C LEU A 180 -17.84 -0.03 13.45
N VAL A 181 -17.51 0.08 12.16
CA VAL A 181 -16.55 1.08 11.68
C VAL A 181 -17.05 2.50 12.00
N SER A 182 -18.32 2.80 11.72
CA SER A 182 -18.90 4.11 11.96
C SER A 182 -19.00 4.48 13.44
N GLY A 183 -19.30 3.50 14.31
CA GLY A 183 -19.52 3.72 15.73
C GLY A 183 -18.25 3.75 16.58
N HIS A 184 -17.22 2.98 16.19
CA HIS A 184 -16.01 2.81 17.02
C HIS A 184 -14.73 3.30 16.34
N LEU A 185 -14.52 2.99 15.06
CA LEU A 185 -13.26 3.30 14.38
C LEU A 185 -13.23 4.72 13.82
N LEU A 186 -14.31 5.16 13.18
CA LEU A 186 -14.39 6.49 12.57
C LEU A 186 -14.24 7.64 13.60
N PRO A 187 -14.82 7.56 14.82
CA PRO A 187 -14.61 8.60 15.83
C PRO A 187 -13.20 8.62 16.42
N GLU A 188 -12.56 7.45 16.58
CA GLU A 188 -11.21 7.32 17.15
C GLU A 188 -10.11 7.62 16.11
N LEU A 189 -10.32 7.23 14.86
CA LEU A 189 -9.40 7.38 13.74
C LEU A 189 -10.15 7.80 12.47
N PRO A 190 -10.44 9.09 12.28
CA PRO A 190 -11.29 9.53 11.17
C PRO A 190 -10.75 9.13 9.80
N GLY A 191 -9.45 9.28 9.55
CA GLY A 191 -8.85 8.94 8.26
C GLY A 191 -8.92 7.45 7.93
N ILE A 192 -8.46 6.60 8.86
CA ILE A 192 -8.47 5.13 8.68
C ILE A 192 -9.90 4.58 8.69
N GLY A 193 -10.74 5.07 9.60
CA GLY A 193 -12.14 4.70 9.70
C GLY A 193 -12.91 5.01 8.43
N LEU A 194 -12.68 6.17 7.82
CA LEU A 194 -13.34 6.54 6.55
C LEU A 194 -12.86 5.66 5.39
N GLN A 195 -11.57 5.34 5.34
CA GLN A 195 -11.04 4.39 4.35
C GLN A 195 -11.66 3.01 4.51
N LEU A 196 -11.75 2.48 5.73
CA LEU A 196 -12.39 1.19 5.98
C LEU A 196 -13.87 1.23 5.63
N LEU A 197 -14.58 2.30 6.01
CA LEU A 197 -15.99 2.47 5.71
C LEU A 197 -16.23 2.40 4.20
N SER A 198 -15.36 3.03 3.39
CA SER A 198 -15.44 2.97 1.93
C SER A 198 -15.32 1.55 1.34
N THR A 199 -14.82 0.58 2.12
CA THR A 199 -14.70 -0.82 1.68
C THR A 199 -15.84 -1.73 2.16
N VAL A 200 -16.63 -1.29 3.15
CA VAL A 200 -17.68 -2.12 3.77
C VAL A 200 -19.08 -1.56 3.59
N ALA A 201 -19.24 -0.23 3.57
CA ALA A 201 -20.51 0.45 3.40
C ALA A 201 -20.86 0.72 1.93
N SER A 202 -22.09 1.19 1.69
CA SER A 202 -22.49 1.71 0.38
C SER A 202 -21.79 3.02 0.05
N VAL A 203 -21.80 3.40 -1.23
CA VAL A 203 -21.26 4.70 -1.69
C VAL A 203 -22.00 5.87 -1.03
N ALA A 204 -23.32 5.74 -0.86
CA ALA A 204 -24.16 6.77 -0.24
C ALA A 204 -23.81 7.00 1.25
N GLU A 205 -23.74 5.92 2.04
CA GLU A 205 -23.34 5.98 3.46
C GLU A 205 -21.92 6.54 3.62
N THR A 206 -20.98 6.09 2.78
CA THR A 206 -19.60 6.58 2.82
C THR A 206 -19.52 8.07 2.47
N ARG A 207 -20.33 8.54 1.51
CA ARG A 207 -20.39 9.97 1.14
C ARG A 207 -20.95 10.83 2.27
N GLU A 208 -21.94 10.34 3.01
CA GLU A 208 -22.47 11.04 4.18
C GLU A 208 -21.41 11.16 5.28
N ALA A 209 -20.73 10.05 5.60
CA ALA A 209 -19.62 10.04 6.56
C ALA A 209 -18.48 10.96 6.14
N LEU A 210 -18.10 10.96 4.85
CA LEU A 210 -17.09 11.87 4.30
C LEU A 210 -17.48 13.33 4.50
N ARG A 211 -18.72 13.73 4.21
CA ARG A 211 -19.19 15.10 4.46
C ARG A 211 -19.08 15.50 5.94
N ALA A 212 -19.34 14.56 6.85
CA ALA A 212 -19.17 14.79 8.28
C ALA A 212 -17.70 14.91 8.69
N ALA A 213 -16.84 14.06 8.14
CA ALA A 213 -15.39 14.08 8.37
C ALA A 213 -14.74 15.37 7.84
N GLU A 214 -15.09 15.82 6.63
CA GLU A 214 -14.60 17.07 6.04
C GLU A 214 -14.85 18.30 6.95
N ARG A 215 -16.00 18.34 7.64
CA ARG A 215 -16.33 19.45 8.55
C ARG A 215 -15.46 19.46 9.82
N LYS A 216 -14.82 18.34 10.13
CA LYS A 216 -14.04 18.12 11.35
C LYS A 216 -12.55 17.84 11.09
N ALA A 217 -12.09 17.95 9.83
CA ALA A 217 -10.71 17.69 9.48
C ALA A 217 -9.82 18.88 9.86
N PHE A 218 -9.14 18.78 11.00
CA PHE A 218 -8.27 19.82 11.58
C PHE A 218 -6.83 19.34 11.78
N THR A 219 -6.50 18.14 11.30
CA THR A 219 -5.15 17.56 11.31
C THR A 219 -4.77 17.07 9.92
N GLU A 220 -3.47 16.88 9.68
CA GLU A 220 -2.98 16.35 8.39
C GLU A 220 -3.60 14.99 8.06
N ASP A 221 -3.66 14.07 9.03
CA ASP A 221 -4.20 12.72 8.86
C ASP A 221 -5.70 12.72 8.50
N GLU A 222 -6.47 13.62 9.10
CA GLU A 222 -7.91 13.75 8.79
C GLU A 222 -8.14 14.32 7.40
N ILE A 223 -7.36 15.33 7.00
CA ILE A 223 -7.42 15.92 5.66
C ILE A 223 -7.01 14.87 4.62
N GLU A 224 -5.87 14.21 4.83
CA GLU A 224 -5.39 13.15 3.94
C GLU A 224 -6.38 11.98 3.85
N GLY A 225 -6.98 11.59 4.97
CA GLY A 225 -8.05 10.58 5.00
C GLY A 225 -9.25 10.95 4.14
N CYS A 226 -9.70 12.21 4.20
CA CYS A 226 -10.74 12.72 3.30
C CYS A 226 -10.28 12.69 1.83
N MET A 227 -9.04 13.11 1.57
CA MET A 227 -8.47 13.09 0.22
C MET A 227 -8.41 11.71 -0.41
N MET A 228 -8.09 10.68 0.37
CA MET A 228 -8.00 9.31 -0.12
C MET A 228 -9.37 8.73 -0.52
N VAL A 229 -10.44 9.14 0.16
CA VAL A 229 -11.77 8.55 -0.02
C VAL A 229 -12.62 9.33 -1.03
N LEU A 230 -12.44 10.65 -1.12
CA LEU A 230 -13.26 11.51 -1.98
C LEU A 230 -13.33 11.00 -3.45
N PRO A 231 -12.22 10.64 -4.13
CA PRO A 231 -12.27 10.14 -5.51
C PRO A 231 -13.01 8.81 -5.68
N ARG A 232 -13.21 8.05 -4.60
CA ARG A 232 -13.90 6.75 -4.62
C ARG A 232 -15.41 6.88 -4.55
N VAL A 233 -15.91 7.97 -3.98
CA VAL A 233 -17.35 8.14 -3.68
C VAL A 233 -18.00 9.31 -4.41
N MET A 234 -17.21 10.08 -5.16
CA MET A 234 -17.64 11.21 -5.95
C MET A 234 -16.95 11.25 -7.32
N PRO A 235 -17.66 11.60 -8.41
CA PRO A 235 -17.02 11.82 -9.71
C PRO A 235 -16.02 12.98 -9.64
N ARG A 236 -14.93 12.90 -10.41
CA ARG A 236 -13.87 13.93 -10.49
C ARG A 236 -14.43 15.35 -10.66
N ALA A 237 -15.41 15.52 -11.55
CA ALA A 237 -16.07 16.80 -11.80
C ALA A 237 -16.86 17.37 -10.60
N SER A 238 -17.22 16.54 -9.62
CA SER A 238 -17.98 16.94 -8.44
C SER A 238 -17.10 17.17 -7.20
N CYS A 239 -15.80 16.85 -7.27
CA CYS A 239 -14.90 16.94 -6.11
C CYS A 239 -14.44 18.37 -5.79
N GLY A 240 -14.57 19.33 -6.72
CA GLY A 240 -13.97 20.67 -6.61
C GLY A 240 -14.31 21.43 -5.31
N ALA A 241 -15.58 21.42 -4.89
CA ALA A 241 -15.98 22.12 -3.66
C ALA A 241 -15.38 21.47 -2.39
N SER A 242 -15.25 20.14 -2.37
CA SER A 242 -14.59 19.42 -1.28
C SER A 242 -13.08 19.68 -1.29
N TRP A 243 -12.45 19.67 -2.46
CA TRP A 243 -11.05 20.03 -2.61
C TRP A 243 -10.73 21.44 -2.12
N GLU A 244 -11.56 22.42 -2.44
CA GLU A 244 -11.34 23.79 -1.98
C GLU A 244 -11.45 23.90 -0.44
N ARG A 245 -12.41 23.21 0.18
CA ARG A 245 -12.52 23.17 1.64
C ARG A 245 -11.28 22.56 2.29
N LEU A 246 -10.83 21.40 1.79
CA LEU A 246 -9.64 20.74 2.32
C LEU A 246 -8.38 21.58 2.08
N TYR A 247 -8.28 22.27 0.95
CA TYR A 247 -7.18 23.19 0.63
C TYR A 247 -7.09 24.34 1.65
N VAL A 248 -8.22 24.99 1.95
CA VAL A 248 -8.25 26.04 2.98
C VAL A 248 -7.79 25.49 4.34
N ARG A 249 -8.28 24.30 4.74
CA ARG A 249 -7.86 23.67 6.01
C ARG A 249 -6.37 23.34 6.04
N ALA A 250 -5.82 22.78 4.96
CA ALA A 250 -4.40 22.46 4.87
C ALA A 250 -3.52 23.70 5.08
N ARG A 251 -3.98 24.88 4.60
CA ARG A 251 -3.29 26.15 4.83
C ARG A 251 -3.45 26.66 6.27
N GLU A 252 -4.62 26.51 6.88
CA GLU A 252 -4.87 26.92 8.26
C GLU A 252 -3.98 26.15 9.26
N ILE A 253 -3.69 24.89 8.98
CA ILE A 253 -2.84 24.04 9.84
C ILE A 253 -1.36 24.06 9.45
N ASP A 254 -0.96 24.89 8.49
CA ASP A 254 0.42 24.99 7.95
C ASP A 254 0.98 23.62 7.48
N ALA A 255 0.21 22.90 6.67
CA ALA A 255 0.59 21.62 6.09
C ALA A 255 1.02 21.78 4.61
N PRO A 256 2.26 22.21 4.32
CA PRO A 256 2.70 22.61 2.99
C PRO A 256 2.68 21.48 1.95
N GLU A 257 2.94 20.22 2.35
CA GLU A 257 2.84 19.10 1.41
C GLU A 257 1.39 18.85 0.99
N LEU A 258 0.44 18.88 1.94
CA LEU A 258 -0.99 18.73 1.65
C LEU A 258 -1.51 19.89 0.80
N GLU A 259 -1.08 21.12 1.10
CA GLU A 259 -1.42 22.32 0.31
C GLU A 259 -1.08 22.11 -1.16
N LEU A 260 0.15 21.67 -1.46
CA LEU A 260 0.60 21.42 -2.84
C LEU A 260 -0.19 20.31 -3.53
N ARG A 261 -0.47 19.22 -2.82
CA ARG A 261 -1.24 18.09 -3.37
C ARG A 261 -2.69 18.49 -3.66
N LEU A 262 -3.29 19.34 -2.83
CA LEU A 262 -4.63 19.87 -3.04
C LEU A 262 -4.68 20.86 -4.20
N LEU A 263 -3.65 21.68 -4.40
CA LEU A 263 -3.51 22.51 -5.60
C LEU A 263 -3.44 21.67 -6.88
N LEU A 264 -2.75 20.52 -6.85
CA LEU A 264 -2.77 19.56 -7.96
C LEU A 264 -4.16 18.94 -8.17
N ALA A 265 -4.85 18.56 -7.09
CA ALA A 265 -6.21 18.00 -7.17
C ALA A 265 -7.25 19.00 -7.72
N LEU A 266 -7.04 20.30 -7.47
CA LEU A 266 -7.80 21.43 -8.02
C LEU A 266 -7.34 21.85 -9.43
N GLU A 267 -6.28 21.23 -9.97
CA GLU A 267 -5.64 21.59 -11.24
C GLU A 267 -5.16 23.07 -11.31
N ARG A 268 -4.86 23.68 -10.15
CA ARG A 268 -4.33 25.05 -9.98
C ARG A 268 -2.81 25.07 -10.16
N HIS A 269 -2.34 24.61 -11.33
CA HIS A 269 -0.92 24.35 -11.60
C HIS A 269 0.00 25.58 -11.43
N GLY A 270 -0.46 26.78 -11.77
CA GLY A 270 0.33 28.01 -11.59
C GLY A 270 0.63 28.31 -10.12
N GLU A 271 -0.39 28.16 -9.26
CA GLU A 271 -0.24 28.32 -7.81
C GLU A 271 0.61 27.21 -7.21
N PHE A 272 0.45 25.97 -7.69
CA PHE A 272 1.32 24.86 -7.30
C PHE A 272 2.79 25.18 -7.54
N VAL A 273 3.16 25.66 -8.74
CA VAL A 273 4.56 26.01 -9.07
C VAL A 273 5.07 27.11 -8.15
N ALA A 274 4.30 28.19 -7.99
CA ALA A 274 4.70 29.31 -7.13
C ALA A 274 4.89 28.91 -5.66
N ARG A 275 3.98 28.09 -5.12
CA ARG A 275 4.06 27.59 -3.75
C ARG A 275 5.20 26.59 -3.56
N PHE A 276 5.41 25.67 -4.52
CA PHE A 276 6.53 24.73 -4.46
C PHE A 276 7.85 25.49 -4.42
N ASP A 277 8.04 26.50 -5.29
CA ASP A 277 9.28 27.27 -5.35
C ASP A 277 9.58 28.01 -4.05
N ALA A 278 8.55 28.52 -3.39
CA ALA A 278 8.67 29.19 -2.08
C ALA A 278 8.98 28.22 -0.93
N LEU A 279 8.56 26.96 -1.02
CA LEU A 279 8.59 25.98 0.07
C LEU A 279 9.63 24.88 -0.10
N GLN A 280 10.27 24.75 -1.27
CA GLN A 280 11.09 23.59 -1.64
C GLN A 280 12.23 23.28 -0.66
N GLU A 281 12.84 24.29 -0.03
CA GLU A 281 13.90 24.06 0.97
C GLU A 281 13.35 23.39 2.24
N ALA A 282 12.18 23.85 2.70
CA ALA A 282 11.51 23.28 3.87
C ALA A 282 10.92 21.89 3.58
N LEU A 283 10.49 21.64 2.34
CA LEU A 283 9.90 20.37 1.89
C LEU A 283 10.94 19.31 1.50
N ARG A 284 12.23 19.62 1.45
CA ARG A 284 13.28 18.64 1.07
C ARG A 284 13.22 17.30 1.84
N PRO A 285 12.93 17.24 3.15
CA PRO A 285 12.82 15.96 3.87
C PRO A 285 11.47 15.25 3.69
N ALA A 286 10.51 15.88 3.00
CA ALA A 286 9.18 15.32 2.80
C ALA A 286 9.23 14.06 1.94
N PRO A 287 8.46 12.99 2.27
CA PRO A 287 8.52 11.71 1.55
C PRO A 287 8.25 11.83 0.05
N ARG A 288 7.38 12.75 -0.35
CA ARG A 288 6.94 12.93 -1.74
C ARG A 288 7.69 14.06 -2.47
N PHE A 289 8.73 14.62 -1.87
CA PHE A 289 9.45 15.78 -2.41
C PHE A 289 9.98 15.56 -3.83
N ALA A 290 10.61 14.41 -4.09
CA ALA A 290 11.18 14.10 -5.40
C ALA A 290 10.11 14.13 -6.51
N LEU A 291 8.93 13.56 -6.21
CA LEU A 291 7.81 13.49 -7.13
C LEU A 291 7.20 14.88 -7.39
N LEU A 292 6.95 15.64 -6.32
CA LEU A 292 6.46 17.02 -6.42
C LEU A 292 7.40 17.90 -7.26
N ARG A 293 8.71 17.73 -7.07
CA ARG A 293 9.75 18.43 -7.85
C ARG A 293 9.70 18.04 -9.33
N GLY A 294 9.54 16.75 -9.64
CA GLY A 294 9.41 16.26 -11.02
C GLY A 294 8.23 16.91 -11.75
N LEU A 295 7.06 16.93 -11.10
CA LEU A 295 5.85 17.58 -11.62
C LEU A 295 6.05 19.08 -11.83
N ARG A 296 6.62 19.77 -10.84
CA ARG A 296 6.95 21.20 -10.92
C ARG A 296 7.86 21.49 -12.12
N ASN A 297 8.88 20.68 -12.33
CA ASN A 297 9.83 20.87 -13.43
C ASN A 297 9.17 20.73 -14.80
N ARG A 298 8.22 19.80 -14.97
CA ARG A 298 7.44 19.71 -16.21
C ARG A 298 6.48 20.89 -16.38
N LEU A 299 5.80 21.30 -15.30
CA LEU A 299 4.90 22.46 -15.33
C LEU A 299 5.61 23.79 -15.66
N ALA A 300 6.89 23.92 -15.34
CA ALA A 300 7.70 25.09 -15.66
C ALA A 300 8.22 25.14 -17.11
N ARG A 301 8.05 24.07 -17.90
CA ARG A 301 8.55 23.96 -19.28
C ARG A 301 7.44 24.25 -20.30
N PRO A 302 7.79 24.72 -21.52
CA PRO A 302 6.82 24.84 -22.61
C PRO A 302 6.15 23.49 -22.89
N ARG A 303 4.81 23.48 -23.00
CA ARG A 303 4.02 22.24 -23.17
C ARG A 303 4.55 21.32 -24.28
N ARG A 304 4.96 21.91 -25.42
CA ARG A 304 5.53 21.18 -26.56
C ARG A 304 6.75 20.33 -26.19
N GLU A 305 7.59 20.81 -25.26
CA GLU A 305 8.80 20.11 -24.83
C GLU A 305 8.47 18.97 -23.86
N VAL A 306 7.41 19.13 -23.07
CA VAL A 306 6.90 18.08 -22.18
C VAL A 306 6.24 16.97 -22.98
N PHE A 307 5.47 17.31 -24.03
CA PHE A 307 4.93 16.32 -24.97
C PHE A 307 6.03 15.58 -25.74
N ALA A 308 7.12 16.24 -26.07
CA ALA A 308 8.29 15.64 -26.73
C ALA A 308 9.27 14.96 -25.76
N GLU A 309 9.02 14.94 -24.44
CA GLU A 309 9.87 14.24 -23.49
C GLU A 309 9.81 12.72 -23.70
N GLU A 310 10.89 12.00 -23.35
CA GLU A 310 10.84 10.55 -23.24
C GLU A 310 9.85 10.18 -22.12
N LYS A 311 8.81 9.42 -22.46
CA LYS A 311 7.84 8.85 -21.51
C LYS A 311 7.78 7.34 -21.65
N VAL A 312 7.45 6.66 -20.56
CA VAL A 312 7.26 5.21 -20.57
C VAL A 312 5.84 4.84 -20.16
N PHE A 313 5.14 4.13 -21.03
CA PHE A 313 3.77 3.66 -20.77
C PHE A 313 3.75 2.15 -20.62
N GLY A 314 3.39 1.67 -19.43
CA GLY A 314 3.16 0.25 -19.16
C GLY A 314 1.73 -0.13 -19.52
N ILE A 315 1.55 -0.81 -20.64
CA ILE A 315 0.24 -1.04 -21.25
C ILE A 315 -0.33 -2.43 -20.97
N GLY A 316 0.41 -3.30 -20.29
CA GLY A 316 -0.09 -4.64 -19.93
C GLY A 316 -1.37 -4.59 -19.10
N LEU A 317 -2.24 -5.58 -19.29
CA LEU A 317 -3.47 -5.73 -18.54
C LEU A 317 -3.17 -5.82 -17.03
N SER A 318 -4.15 -5.48 -16.20
CA SER A 318 -4.02 -5.66 -14.75
C SER A 318 -3.60 -7.09 -14.43
N ARG A 319 -2.80 -7.26 -13.37
CA ARG A 319 -2.26 -8.56 -12.90
C ARG A 319 -1.18 -9.21 -13.79
N THR A 320 -0.61 -8.49 -14.75
CA THR A 320 0.53 -8.93 -15.59
C THR A 320 1.90 -8.45 -15.08
N GLY A 321 1.98 -7.86 -13.87
CA GLY A 321 3.24 -7.34 -13.32
C GLY A 321 3.41 -5.82 -13.48
N THR A 322 2.32 -5.10 -13.75
CA THR A 322 2.25 -3.64 -13.88
C THR A 322 2.80 -2.90 -12.65
N THR A 323 2.54 -3.36 -11.43
CA THR A 323 3.12 -2.76 -10.21
C THR A 323 4.64 -2.90 -10.17
N SER A 324 5.17 -4.09 -10.46
CA SER A 324 6.61 -4.32 -10.55
C SER A 324 7.27 -3.44 -11.61
N LEU A 325 6.59 -3.22 -12.75
CA LEU A 325 7.06 -2.31 -13.77
C LEU A 325 7.08 -0.86 -13.28
N SER A 326 6.03 -0.39 -12.59
CA SER A 326 6.00 0.97 -12.02
C SER A 326 7.18 1.21 -11.09
N ASP A 327 7.41 0.30 -10.14
CA ASP A 327 8.55 0.37 -9.21
C ASP A 327 9.89 0.33 -9.95
N ALA A 328 10.01 -0.51 -10.98
CA ALA A 328 11.24 -0.58 -11.77
C ALA A 328 11.52 0.74 -12.49
N LEU A 329 10.49 1.42 -13.00
CA LEU A 329 10.62 2.73 -13.64
C LEU A 329 11.00 3.83 -12.64
N GLU A 330 10.48 3.79 -11.42
CA GLU A 330 10.91 4.70 -10.34
C GLU A 330 12.39 4.50 -10.01
N ILE A 331 12.86 3.26 -9.91
CA ILE A 331 14.28 2.94 -9.69
C ILE A 331 15.16 3.47 -10.84
N LEU A 332 14.65 3.46 -12.08
CA LEU A 332 15.32 4.03 -13.25
C LEU A 332 15.22 5.56 -13.34
N GLY A 333 14.60 6.21 -12.36
CA GLY A 333 14.54 7.67 -12.23
C GLY A 333 13.36 8.32 -12.95
N PHE A 334 12.35 7.54 -13.37
CA PHE A 334 11.10 8.11 -13.86
C PHE A 334 10.18 8.47 -12.69
N ASP A 335 9.52 9.61 -12.79
CA ASP A 335 8.35 9.92 -11.96
C ASP A 335 7.20 9.02 -12.44
N SER A 336 7.05 7.83 -11.83
CA SER A 336 6.07 6.83 -12.24
C SER A 336 4.76 6.96 -11.47
N ALA A 337 3.66 6.63 -12.14
CA ALA A 337 2.38 6.37 -11.52
C ALA A 337 1.81 5.03 -12.00
N HIS A 338 1.10 4.33 -11.12
CA HIS A 338 0.41 3.09 -11.46
C HIS A 338 -1.01 3.43 -11.97
N TRP A 339 -2.11 2.93 -11.39
CA TRP A 339 -3.46 3.29 -11.86
C TRP A 339 -4.07 4.55 -11.18
N VAL A 340 -3.51 5.00 -10.06
CA VAL A 340 -3.91 6.25 -9.39
C VAL A 340 -2.74 7.22 -9.30
N ASN A 341 -3.05 8.51 -9.29
CA ASN A 341 -2.08 9.55 -8.97
C ASN A 341 -1.70 9.43 -7.49
N PRO A 342 -0.43 9.16 -7.14
CA PRO A 342 0.01 8.95 -5.76
C PRO A 342 -0.03 10.22 -4.89
N LEU A 343 -0.24 11.40 -5.50
CA LEU A 343 -0.38 12.69 -4.82
C LEU A 343 -1.83 13.04 -4.53
N THR A 344 -2.76 12.69 -5.44
CA THR A 344 -4.17 13.13 -5.37
C THR A 344 -5.17 11.99 -5.15
N TYR A 345 -4.72 10.73 -5.24
CA TYR A 345 -5.54 9.51 -5.16
C TYR A 345 -6.62 9.37 -6.24
N GLN A 346 -6.61 10.23 -7.24
CA GLN A 346 -7.52 10.17 -8.38
C GLN A 346 -7.01 9.13 -9.39
N LEU A 347 -7.94 8.49 -10.10
CA LEU A 347 -7.63 7.70 -11.29
C LEU A 347 -6.83 8.56 -12.28
N LEU A 348 -5.78 7.99 -12.90
CA LEU A 348 -4.97 8.74 -13.85
C LEU A 348 -5.79 9.24 -15.04
N SER A 349 -5.52 10.48 -15.45
CA SER A 349 -6.09 11.10 -16.64
C SER A 349 -5.01 11.67 -17.57
N ASP A 350 -5.44 12.31 -18.67
CA ASP A 350 -4.54 12.99 -19.61
C ASP A 350 -3.67 14.06 -18.95
N THR A 351 -4.19 14.73 -17.90
CA THR A 351 -3.40 15.66 -17.09
C THR A 351 -2.25 14.94 -16.39
N ASP A 352 -2.52 13.74 -15.85
CA ASP A 352 -1.49 12.95 -15.16
C ASP A 352 -0.46 12.39 -16.16
N PHE A 353 -0.89 11.90 -17.32
CA PHE A 353 0.04 11.44 -18.37
C PHE A 353 0.98 12.55 -18.85
N PHE A 354 0.52 13.80 -18.83
CA PHE A 354 1.36 14.96 -19.11
C PHE A 354 2.39 15.20 -18.00
N LEU A 355 1.97 15.08 -16.74
CA LEU A 355 2.75 15.41 -15.53
C LEU A 355 3.77 14.35 -15.09
N PHE A 356 3.53 13.08 -15.37
CA PHE A 356 4.41 11.98 -14.98
C PHE A 356 5.37 11.57 -16.12
N GLY A 357 6.54 11.05 -15.75
CA GLY A 357 7.51 10.48 -16.70
C GLY A 357 7.13 9.06 -17.13
N ALA A 358 6.37 8.35 -16.29
CA ALA A 358 5.82 7.05 -16.60
C ALA A 358 4.41 6.86 -16.03
N ALA A 359 3.59 6.08 -16.72
CA ALA A 359 2.28 5.64 -16.24
C ALA A 359 2.04 4.19 -16.63
N THR A 360 1.34 3.42 -15.79
CA THR A 360 1.16 1.97 -16.02
C THR A 360 -0.23 1.46 -15.59
N ASP A 361 -0.60 0.25 -16.01
CA ASP A 361 -1.87 -0.44 -15.65
C ASP A 361 -3.13 0.10 -16.37
N CYS A 362 -4.30 -0.20 -15.83
CA CYS A 362 -5.60 -0.19 -16.50
C CYS A 362 -6.02 1.18 -17.06
N CYS A 363 -5.50 2.30 -16.55
CA CYS A 363 -5.78 3.63 -17.10
C CYS A 363 -5.02 3.89 -18.41
N VAL A 364 -3.91 3.19 -18.62
CA VAL A 364 -3.01 3.35 -19.76
C VAL A 364 -3.33 2.31 -20.84
N SER A 365 -3.65 1.09 -20.42
CA SER A 365 -3.92 -0.05 -21.30
C SER A 365 -4.91 0.23 -22.44
N PRO A 366 -6.08 0.87 -22.26
CA PRO A 366 -7.02 1.07 -23.36
C PRO A 366 -6.67 2.26 -24.27
N GLU A 367 -5.78 3.14 -23.82
CA GLU A 367 -5.47 4.45 -24.42
C GLU A 367 -4.15 4.46 -25.22
N PHE A 368 -3.45 3.33 -25.33
CA PHE A 368 -2.06 3.30 -25.81
C PHE A 368 -1.87 3.88 -27.23
N GLU A 369 -2.85 3.73 -28.13
CA GLU A 369 -2.80 4.34 -29.46
C GLU A 369 -2.88 5.86 -29.39
N LYS A 370 -3.79 6.39 -28.56
CA LYS A 370 -3.91 7.83 -28.30
C LYS A 370 -2.60 8.36 -27.74
N LEU A 371 -2.04 7.67 -26.74
CA LEU A 371 -0.79 8.05 -26.08
C LEU A 371 0.41 8.01 -27.03
N HIS A 372 0.45 7.05 -27.96
CA HIS A 372 1.49 6.98 -28.98
C HIS A 372 1.52 8.23 -29.86
N TYR A 373 0.37 8.70 -30.32
CA TYR A 373 0.28 9.90 -31.14
C TYR A 373 0.46 11.19 -30.34
N GLN A 374 0.02 11.21 -29.08
CA GLN A 374 0.14 12.38 -28.20
C GLN A 374 1.58 12.61 -27.71
N TYR A 375 2.34 11.54 -27.50
CA TYR A 375 3.71 11.59 -26.97
C TYR A 375 4.68 10.93 -27.95
N PRO A 376 5.21 11.69 -28.95
CA PRO A 376 5.97 11.13 -30.06
C PRO A 376 7.24 10.39 -29.65
N ASN A 377 7.83 10.73 -28.49
CA ASN A 377 9.03 10.09 -27.95
C ASN A 377 8.74 9.03 -26.90
N ALA A 378 7.46 8.69 -26.67
CA ALA A 378 7.10 7.64 -25.74
C ALA A 378 7.54 6.25 -26.22
N ARG A 379 7.82 5.39 -25.24
CA ARG A 379 8.07 3.96 -25.38
C ARG A 379 7.04 3.19 -24.57
N PHE A 380 6.68 2.00 -25.06
CA PHE A 380 5.58 1.20 -24.54
C PHE A 380 6.10 -0.15 -24.05
N VAL A 381 5.66 -0.57 -22.87
CA VAL A 381 6.02 -1.86 -22.28
C VAL A 381 4.74 -2.67 -22.09
N LEU A 382 4.57 -3.73 -22.90
CA LEU A 382 3.53 -4.73 -22.72
C LEU A 382 4.02 -5.77 -21.72
N THR A 383 3.60 -5.64 -20.46
CA THR A 383 3.82 -6.68 -19.45
C THR A 383 2.92 -7.87 -19.71
N ARG A 384 3.47 -9.07 -19.56
CA ARG A 384 2.81 -10.33 -19.93
C ARG A 384 2.80 -11.31 -18.78
N ARG A 385 1.81 -12.21 -18.82
CA ARG A 385 1.67 -13.33 -17.90
C ARG A 385 0.99 -14.49 -18.64
N PRO A 386 1.43 -15.75 -18.44
CA PRO A 386 0.76 -16.90 -19.03
C PRO A 386 -0.74 -16.93 -18.69
N LEU A 387 -1.58 -17.24 -19.69
CA LEU A 387 -3.04 -17.09 -19.63
C LEU A 387 -3.66 -17.72 -18.38
N GLU A 388 -3.39 -19.00 -18.11
CA GLU A 388 -3.97 -19.71 -16.96
C GLU A 388 -3.60 -19.06 -15.62
N SER A 389 -2.33 -18.65 -15.47
CA SER A 389 -1.84 -17.94 -14.28
C SER A 389 -2.48 -16.55 -14.16
N TRP A 390 -2.72 -15.88 -15.29
CA TRP A 390 -3.41 -14.59 -15.34
C TRP A 390 -4.88 -14.71 -14.94
N LEU A 391 -5.63 -15.67 -15.51
CA LEU A 391 -7.03 -15.94 -15.15
C LEU A 391 -7.20 -16.17 -13.64
N ALA A 392 -6.36 -17.03 -13.07
CA ALA A 392 -6.40 -17.32 -11.64
C ALA A 392 -6.09 -16.08 -10.78
N SER A 393 -5.14 -15.24 -11.23
CA SER A 393 -4.77 -14.01 -10.52
C SER A 393 -5.80 -12.89 -10.65
N PHE A 394 -6.43 -12.76 -11.81
CA PHE A 394 -7.55 -11.86 -12.05
C PHE A 394 -8.72 -12.22 -11.16
N ALA A 395 -9.16 -13.49 -11.20
CA ALA A 395 -10.26 -13.98 -10.39
C ALA A 395 -10.02 -13.73 -8.89
N ARG A 396 -8.86 -14.11 -8.34
CA ARG A 396 -8.53 -13.84 -6.93
C ARG A 396 -8.50 -12.36 -6.58
N HIS A 397 -7.98 -11.51 -7.47
CA HIS A 397 -7.91 -10.08 -7.23
C HIS A 397 -9.31 -9.47 -7.15
N HIS A 398 -10.17 -9.76 -8.12
CA HIS A 398 -11.53 -9.26 -8.15
C HIS A 398 -12.41 -9.89 -7.06
N GLU A 399 -12.23 -11.16 -6.72
CA GLU A 399 -12.88 -11.77 -5.55
C GLU A 399 -12.52 -11.03 -4.25
N LYS A 400 -11.26 -10.62 -4.08
CA LYS A 400 -10.85 -9.88 -2.88
C LYS A 400 -11.41 -8.45 -2.80
N HIS A 401 -11.49 -7.75 -3.93
CA HIS A 401 -11.83 -6.31 -3.97
C HIS A 401 -13.30 -6.05 -4.28
N SER A 402 -13.88 -6.82 -5.18
CA SER A 402 -15.27 -6.74 -5.64
C SER A 402 -16.16 -7.83 -5.00
N GLY A 403 -15.56 -8.93 -4.53
CA GLY A 403 -16.27 -10.11 -4.00
C GLY A 403 -17.00 -10.92 -5.06
N THR A 404 -16.48 -10.84 -6.27
CA THR A 404 -16.73 -11.77 -7.35
C THR A 404 -15.54 -11.71 -8.30
N GLY A 405 -14.97 -12.87 -8.61
CA GLY A 405 -13.89 -13.02 -9.58
C GLY A 405 -14.33 -13.50 -10.97
N VAL A 406 -15.64 -13.70 -11.17
CA VAL A 406 -16.23 -14.20 -12.42
C VAL A 406 -16.81 -13.06 -13.25
N LEU A 407 -16.80 -13.24 -14.57
CA LEU A 407 -17.13 -12.19 -15.54
C LEU A 407 -18.57 -11.68 -15.38
N GLU A 408 -19.53 -12.59 -15.22
CA GLU A 408 -20.96 -12.28 -15.07
C GLU A 408 -21.23 -11.52 -13.77
N GLY A 409 -20.55 -11.91 -12.69
CA GLY A 409 -20.65 -11.23 -11.40
C GLY A 409 -20.08 -9.81 -11.47
N LEU A 410 -18.96 -9.63 -12.18
CA LEU A 410 -18.37 -8.30 -12.40
C LEU A 410 -19.30 -7.42 -13.24
N ARG A 411 -19.86 -7.92 -14.35
CA ARG A 411 -20.87 -7.20 -15.14
C ARG A 411 -22.04 -6.74 -14.28
N ALA A 412 -22.63 -7.66 -13.50
CA ALA A 412 -23.73 -7.34 -12.60
C ALA A 412 -23.36 -6.27 -11.56
N LEU A 413 -22.13 -6.29 -11.04
CA LEU A 413 -21.63 -5.28 -10.12
C LEU A 413 -21.49 -3.90 -10.78
N PHE A 414 -20.89 -3.84 -11.97
CA PHE A 414 -20.62 -2.57 -12.66
C PHE A 414 -21.86 -1.95 -13.31
N ASP A 415 -22.85 -2.77 -13.68
CA ASP A 415 -24.19 -2.34 -14.11
C ASP A 415 -25.09 -1.92 -12.94
N GLY A 416 -24.71 -2.26 -11.71
CA GLY A 416 -25.46 -1.94 -10.51
C GLY A 416 -25.46 -0.45 -10.16
N PRO A 417 -26.53 0.06 -9.52
CA PRO A 417 -26.63 1.47 -9.13
C PRO A 417 -25.61 1.87 -8.04
N ASP A 418 -25.13 0.90 -7.25
CA ASP A 418 -24.15 1.09 -6.16
C ASP A 418 -22.73 0.69 -6.57
N ASN A 419 -22.38 0.85 -7.85
CA ASN A 419 -21.03 0.56 -8.36
C ASN A 419 -19.96 1.29 -7.50
N PRO A 420 -19.09 0.55 -6.78
CA PRO A 420 -18.17 1.12 -5.81
C PRO A 420 -17.00 1.88 -6.43
N PHE A 421 -16.83 1.82 -7.76
CA PHE A 421 -15.72 2.45 -8.46
C PHE A 421 -16.16 3.56 -9.42
N MET A 422 -17.45 3.95 -9.36
CA MET A 422 -18.04 4.99 -10.20
C MET A 422 -17.92 4.70 -11.72
N PHE A 423 -18.46 5.60 -12.54
CA PHE A 423 -18.54 5.43 -13.99
C PHE A 423 -17.17 5.23 -14.68
N HIS A 424 -16.14 6.00 -14.30
CA HIS A 424 -14.86 6.00 -15.00
C HIS A 424 -14.12 4.67 -14.88
N HIS A 425 -14.11 4.06 -13.69
CA HIS A 425 -13.47 2.76 -13.52
C HIS A 425 -14.29 1.66 -14.21
N ALA A 426 -15.62 1.70 -14.14
CA ALA A 426 -16.48 0.81 -14.92
C ALA A 426 -16.16 0.89 -16.42
N ALA A 427 -16.01 2.10 -16.96
CA ALA A 427 -15.68 2.28 -18.38
C ALA A 427 -14.35 1.61 -18.76
N LEU A 428 -13.32 1.67 -17.89
CA LEU A 428 -12.06 0.95 -18.10
C LEU A 428 -12.27 -0.57 -18.12
N GLU A 429 -13.02 -1.10 -17.14
CA GLU A 429 -13.30 -2.53 -17.01
C GLU A 429 -14.08 -3.06 -18.21
N TYR A 430 -15.08 -2.32 -18.69
CA TYR A 430 -15.81 -2.62 -19.92
C TYR A 430 -14.94 -2.54 -21.16
N GLY A 431 -14.07 -1.53 -21.26
CA GLY A 431 -13.17 -1.34 -22.39
C GLY A 431 -12.08 -2.41 -22.50
N LEU A 432 -11.67 -3.01 -21.38
CA LEU A 432 -10.59 -4.00 -21.33
C LEU A 432 -11.08 -5.44 -21.26
N TYR A 433 -12.15 -5.72 -20.50
CA TYR A 433 -12.53 -7.08 -20.13
C TYR A 433 -14.01 -7.39 -20.38
N LEU A 434 -14.91 -6.55 -19.85
CA LEU A 434 -16.30 -6.95 -19.64
C LEU A 434 -17.14 -6.99 -20.92
N ASN A 435 -16.69 -6.41 -22.02
CA ASN A 435 -17.35 -6.55 -23.33
C ASN A 435 -16.94 -7.81 -24.10
N ALA A 436 -15.92 -8.53 -23.66
CA ALA A 436 -15.49 -9.77 -24.32
C ALA A 436 -16.40 -10.96 -23.96
N PRO A 437 -16.50 -11.99 -24.83
CA PRO A 437 -17.24 -13.23 -24.51
C PRO A 437 -16.69 -13.99 -23.30
N SER A 438 -15.40 -13.87 -23.04
CA SER A 438 -14.73 -14.45 -21.86
C SER A 438 -13.48 -13.64 -21.51
N LEU A 439 -12.98 -13.80 -20.28
CA LEU A 439 -11.72 -13.18 -19.85
C LEU A 439 -10.52 -13.66 -20.70
N ALA A 440 -10.52 -14.92 -21.13
CA ALA A 440 -9.47 -15.45 -22.00
C ALA A 440 -9.50 -14.80 -23.39
N GLU A 441 -10.69 -14.48 -23.90
CA GLU A 441 -10.86 -13.77 -25.15
C GLU A 441 -10.44 -12.30 -25.02
N ALA A 442 -10.83 -11.62 -23.93
CA ALA A 442 -10.36 -10.26 -23.63
C ALA A 442 -8.83 -10.17 -23.64
N TRP A 443 -8.16 -11.11 -22.95
CA TRP A 443 -6.71 -11.20 -22.90
C TRP A 443 -6.08 -11.38 -24.30
N ARG A 444 -6.60 -12.32 -25.10
CA ARG A 444 -6.09 -12.59 -26.46
C ARG A 444 -6.31 -11.40 -27.39
N GLN A 445 -7.49 -10.79 -27.35
CA GLN A 445 -7.83 -9.62 -28.17
C GLN A 445 -6.96 -8.42 -27.83
N PHE A 446 -6.71 -8.17 -26.54
CA PHE A 446 -5.86 -7.07 -26.12
C PHE A 446 -4.42 -7.23 -26.60
N GLU A 447 -3.79 -8.39 -26.38
CA GLU A 447 -2.43 -8.63 -26.87
C GLU A 447 -2.35 -8.53 -28.40
N ALA A 448 -3.35 -9.05 -29.12
CA ALA A 448 -3.42 -8.96 -30.58
C ALA A 448 -3.55 -7.51 -31.06
N ARG A 449 -4.39 -6.69 -30.41
CA ARG A 449 -4.56 -5.26 -30.69
C ARG A 449 -3.24 -4.49 -30.53
N VAL A 450 -2.52 -4.72 -29.43
CA VAL A 450 -1.22 -4.10 -29.17
C VAL A 450 -0.20 -4.49 -30.25
N ARG A 451 -0.02 -5.80 -30.50
CA ARG A 451 0.94 -6.26 -31.51
C ARG A 451 0.61 -5.75 -32.91
N HIS A 452 -0.67 -5.75 -33.27
CA HIS A 452 -1.12 -5.23 -34.55
C HIS A 452 -0.77 -3.74 -34.70
N PHE A 453 -1.06 -2.93 -33.69
CA PHE A 453 -0.77 -1.50 -33.74
C PHE A 453 0.73 -1.18 -33.81
N PHE A 454 1.59 -1.95 -33.15
CA PHE A 454 3.04 -1.70 -33.13
C PHE A 454 3.84 -2.44 -34.21
N ALA A 455 3.18 -3.24 -35.06
CA ALA A 455 3.84 -4.06 -36.09
C ALA A 455 4.73 -3.24 -37.04
N ASP A 456 4.36 -1.99 -37.33
CA ASP A 456 5.06 -1.05 -38.20
C ASP A 456 5.84 0.05 -37.44
N LYS A 457 6.03 -0.10 -36.12
CA LYS A 457 6.63 0.89 -35.23
C LYS A 457 7.86 0.32 -34.49
N PRO A 458 8.97 0.04 -35.20
CA PRO A 458 10.14 -0.59 -34.61
C PRO A 458 10.71 0.25 -33.45
N GLY A 459 11.14 -0.43 -32.39
CA GLY A 459 11.73 0.20 -31.20
C GLY A 459 10.73 0.94 -30.29
N LYS A 460 9.42 0.89 -30.58
CA LYS A 460 8.39 1.51 -29.72
C LYS A 460 7.79 0.59 -28.67
N LEU A 461 7.85 -0.73 -28.88
CA LEU A 461 7.25 -1.72 -28.00
C LEU A 461 8.31 -2.68 -27.44
N LEU A 462 8.24 -2.92 -26.13
CA LEU A 462 8.88 -4.04 -25.43
C LEU A 462 7.80 -4.96 -24.91
N GLU A 463 7.87 -6.26 -25.23
CA GLU A 463 7.12 -7.29 -24.51
C GLU A 463 7.98 -7.79 -23.34
N LEU A 464 7.44 -7.72 -22.12
CA LEU A 464 8.16 -8.07 -20.88
C LEU A 464 7.38 -9.10 -20.07
N ASP A 465 7.89 -10.32 -20.00
CA ASP A 465 7.37 -11.40 -19.15
C ASP A 465 8.21 -11.55 -17.88
N VAL A 466 7.81 -10.81 -16.85
CA VAL A 466 8.46 -10.87 -15.52
C VAL A 466 8.29 -12.22 -14.83
N PHE A 467 7.31 -13.04 -15.26
CA PHE A 467 7.07 -14.38 -14.71
C PHE A 467 7.94 -15.44 -15.37
N ALA A 468 8.43 -15.17 -16.59
CA ALA A 468 9.45 -15.96 -17.27
C ALA A 468 10.88 -15.59 -16.86
N GLY A 469 11.05 -14.71 -15.86
CA GLY A 469 12.36 -14.33 -15.32
C GLY A 469 13.00 -13.11 -15.99
N GLN A 470 12.33 -12.46 -16.94
CA GLN A 470 12.78 -11.20 -17.53
C GLN A 470 12.71 -10.06 -16.51
N GLY A 471 13.48 -8.99 -16.75
CA GLY A 471 13.50 -7.83 -15.86
C GLY A 471 14.47 -6.76 -16.34
N TRP A 472 15.59 -6.58 -15.62
CA TRP A 472 16.49 -5.46 -15.86
C TRP A 472 17.14 -5.46 -17.23
N ASN A 473 17.60 -6.61 -17.72
CA ASN A 473 18.35 -6.65 -18.98
C ASN A 473 17.49 -6.16 -20.15
N GLU A 474 16.26 -6.65 -20.23
CA GLU A 474 15.28 -6.30 -21.25
C GLU A 474 14.83 -4.84 -21.11
N LEU A 475 14.42 -4.44 -19.90
CA LEU A 475 13.92 -3.09 -19.65
C LEU A 475 15.01 -2.03 -19.84
N CYS A 476 16.20 -2.24 -19.29
CA CYS A 476 17.31 -1.29 -19.40
C CYS A 476 17.86 -1.23 -20.83
N GLY A 477 17.93 -2.37 -21.53
CA GLY A 477 18.32 -2.41 -22.94
C GLY A 477 17.35 -1.63 -23.83
N PHE A 478 16.03 -1.78 -23.59
CA PHE A 478 15.00 -1.05 -24.30
C PHE A 478 14.97 0.46 -23.96
N LEU A 479 15.26 0.81 -22.70
CA LEU A 479 15.26 2.20 -22.24
C LEU A 479 16.61 2.92 -22.42
N GLY A 480 17.66 2.21 -22.82
CA GLY A 480 19.02 2.74 -22.91
C GLY A 480 19.54 3.23 -21.55
N ARG A 481 19.23 2.50 -20.47
CA ARG A 481 19.64 2.84 -19.09
C ARG A 481 20.64 1.80 -18.56
N PRO A 482 21.50 2.13 -17.58
CA PRO A 482 22.35 1.14 -16.92
C PRO A 482 21.50 0.22 -16.02
N VAL A 483 21.92 -1.05 -15.91
CA VAL A 483 21.29 -2.02 -15.00
C VAL A 483 21.58 -1.62 -13.54
N PRO A 484 20.56 -1.42 -12.69
CA PRO A 484 20.75 -1.13 -11.27
C PRO A 484 21.38 -2.31 -10.50
N SER A 485 22.03 -2.02 -9.38
CA SER A 485 22.58 -3.06 -8.48
C SER A 485 21.52 -3.81 -7.66
N LYS A 486 20.32 -3.23 -7.53
CA LYS A 486 19.20 -3.84 -6.80
C LYS A 486 18.53 -4.92 -7.65
N ALA A 487 17.97 -5.94 -7.00
CA ALA A 487 17.15 -6.93 -7.69
C ALA A 487 15.93 -6.28 -8.37
N PHE A 488 15.47 -6.87 -9.48
CA PHE A 488 14.27 -6.39 -10.17
C PHE A 488 13.05 -6.53 -9.24
N PRO A 489 12.19 -5.51 -9.10
CA PRO A 489 11.02 -5.58 -8.23
C PRO A 489 10.10 -6.76 -8.59
N ARG A 490 9.76 -7.60 -7.61
CA ARG A 490 8.79 -8.71 -7.76
C ARG A 490 7.65 -8.54 -6.77
N LEU A 491 6.83 -7.52 -6.98
CA LEU A 491 5.69 -7.23 -6.12
C LEU A 491 4.49 -8.11 -6.47
N ASN A 492 3.72 -8.48 -5.44
CA ASN A 492 2.49 -9.27 -5.56
C ASN A 492 2.66 -10.65 -6.22
N ALA A 493 3.87 -11.23 -6.19
CA ALA A 493 4.07 -12.64 -6.52
C ALA A 493 3.26 -13.49 -5.54
N ALA A 494 2.54 -14.49 -6.04
CA ALA A 494 2.03 -15.53 -5.15
C ALA A 494 3.25 -16.19 -4.49
N PRO A 495 3.26 -16.42 -3.17
CA PRO A 495 4.29 -17.26 -2.58
C PRO A 495 4.27 -18.63 -3.30
N PRO A 496 5.44 -19.27 -3.44
CA PRO A 496 5.59 -20.53 -4.16
C PRO A 496 4.68 -21.65 -3.63
#